data_AF-A0A2P1UDQ9-F1
#
_entry.id   AF-A0A2P1UDQ9-F1
#
_cell.length_a   1.000
_cell.length_b   1.000
_cell.length_c   1.000
_cell.angle_alpha   90.00
_cell.angle_beta   90.00
_cell.angle_gamma   90.00
#
_symmetry.space_group_name_H-M   'P 1'
#
loop_
_entity.id
_entity.type
_entity.pdbx_description
1 polymer ?
#
loop_
_entity_poly.entity_id
_entity_poly.type
_entity_poly.pdbx_seq_one_letter_code
_entity_poly.pdbx_strand_id
1 'polypeptide(L)'
;MKLAITHLVLSTATFGLMLAVPQNAQAAGLIRNVTATQSFMGSGQGDINFTTNGKGLVGPPANTPSLTGNHSSTIIDTLTPANSNAWRSASGVSGTPLSSLRINFAFGRVYNLAGFSFWNFGGSTTTAGQGINAVRIEYSSDGGTNWTPLTGLGVPTSFAQGPSGAGSTIAVQQFSFSPVLATNVRFSNMTIHSGADTGSNARVGFNEIQFRSIPEPSTTLALLAFGLAAVGLRKRI
;
A
#
# COMPACT_ATOMS: atom_id res chain seq x y z
N MET A 1 -0.41 -28.50 65.42
CA MET A 1 0.43 -28.18 64.24
C MET A 1 -0.46 -27.49 63.22
N LYS A 2 -0.13 -26.27 62.80
CA LYS A 2 -1.00 -25.43 61.95
C LYS A 2 -0.40 -25.40 60.54
N LEU A 3 -1.13 -25.91 59.55
CA LEU A 3 -0.70 -26.00 58.16
C LEU A 3 -0.98 -24.65 57.47
N ALA A 4 0.05 -23.96 56.98
CA ALA A 4 -0.09 -22.73 56.22
C ALA A 4 -0.16 -23.05 54.72
N ILE A 5 -1.33 -22.85 54.11
CA ILE A 5 -1.52 -22.92 52.66
C ILE A 5 -1.13 -21.56 52.08
N THR A 6 0.02 -21.50 51.41
CA THR A 6 0.45 -20.29 50.69
C THR A 6 -0.29 -20.23 49.35
N HIS A 7 -1.18 -19.24 49.18
CA HIS A 7 -1.86 -19.03 47.91
C HIS A 7 -0.86 -18.60 46.83
N LEU A 8 -0.82 -19.35 45.74
CA LEU A 8 -0.03 -19.03 44.56
C LEU A 8 -0.72 -17.87 43.81
N VAL A 9 -0.26 -16.64 44.05
CA VAL A 9 -0.74 -15.47 43.31
C VAL A 9 -0.16 -15.54 41.89
N LEU A 10 -0.98 -15.99 40.95
CA LEU A 10 -0.69 -15.95 39.52
C LEU A 10 -0.79 -14.47 39.08
N SER A 11 0.36 -13.80 39.03
CA SER A 11 0.49 -12.37 38.77
C SER A 11 -0.17 -11.94 37.46
N THR A 12 -1.06 -10.95 37.55
CA THR A 12 -1.71 -10.20 36.46
C THR A 12 -0.74 -9.60 35.43
N ALA A 13 0.56 -9.54 35.73
CA ALA A 13 1.59 -9.09 34.79
C ALA A 13 1.71 -10.00 33.56
N THR A 14 1.48 -11.31 33.70
CA THR A 14 1.56 -12.26 32.57
C THR A 14 0.41 -12.08 31.58
N PHE A 15 -0.79 -11.70 32.06
CA PHE A 15 -1.93 -11.37 31.21
C PHE A 15 -1.76 -10.01 30.51
N GLY A 16 -1.19 -9.02 31.18
CA GLY A 16 -0.90 -7.71 30.57
C GLY A 16 0.08 -7.78 29.40
N LEU A 17 1.10 -8.64 29.49
CA LEU A 17 2.07 -8.89 28.41
C LEU A 17 1.44 -9.61 27.21
N MET A 18 0.45 -10.49 27.40
CA MET A 18 -0.25 -11.15 26.28
C MET A 18 -1.27 -10.22 25.59
N LEU A 19 -1.81 -9.23 26.31
CA LEU A 19 -2.79 -8.25 25.80
C LEU A 19 -2.15 -6.99 25.16
N ALA A 20 -0.92 -6.63 25.54
CA ALA A 20 -0.22 -5.46 25.00
C ALA A 20 0.46 -5.71 23.64
N VAL A 21 0.74 -6.98 23.28
CA VAL A 21 1.40 -7.34 22.02
C VAL A 21 0.54 -7.12 20.76
N PRO A 22 -0.79 -7.38 20.72
CA PRO A 22 -1.57 -7.14 19.51
C PRO A 22 -1.84 -5.65 19.20
N GLN A 23 -1.75 -4.74 20.19
CA GLN A 23 -2.10 -3.33 19.97
C GLN A 23 -1.02 -2.52 19.23
N ASN A 24 0.26 -2.92 19.32
CA ASN A 24 1.36 -2.29 18.58
C ASN A 24 1.43 -2.70 17.09
N ALA A 25 0.55 -3.60 16.62
CA ALA A 25 0.52 -4.05 15.23
C ALA A 25 -0.06 -3.01 14.24
N GLN A 26 -0.78 -1.99 14.73
CA GLN A 26 -1.46 -1.02 13.85
C GLN A 26 -0.52 0.01 13.20
N ALA A 27 0.68 0.22 13.74
CA ALA A 27 1.75 0.98 13.09
C ALA A 27 2.70 0.10 12.23
N ALA A 28 2.59 -1.23 12.31
CA ALA A 28 3.53 -2.19 11.72
C ALA A 28 3.09 -2.77 10.35
N GLY A 29 1.95 -2.33 9.82
CA GLY A 29 1.35 -2.95 8.62
C GLY A 29 1.93 -2.54 7.28
N LEU A 30 2.73 -1.47 7.20
CA LEU A 30 3.27 -0.97 5.92
C LEU A 30 4.17 -2.01 5.24
N ILE A 31 3.85 -2.37 4.00
CA ILE A 31 4.72 -3.18 3.14
C ILE A 31 5.77 -2.26 2.52
N ARG A 32 7.02 -2.41 2.95
CA ARG A 32 8.17 -1.62 2.44
C ARG A 32 8.82 -2.29 1.24
N ASN A 33 9.65 -1.51 0.51
CA ASN A 33 10.46 -1.96 -0.61
C ASN A 33 9.63 -2.58 -1.76
N VAL A 34 8.44 -2.02 -2.00
CA VAL A 34 7.58 -2.43 -3.11
C VAL A 34 8.22 -1.97 -4.42
N THR A 35 8.51 -2.91 -5.31
CA THR A 35 9.00 -2.60 -6.67
C THR A 35 7.82 -2.43 -7.61
N ALA A 36 7.72 -1.26 -8.25
CA ALA A 36 6.70 -1.00 -9.25
C ALA A 36 7.29 -1.17 -10.66
N THR A 37 6.54 -1.83 -11.54
CA THR A 37 6.86 -1.97 -12.96
C THR A 37 5.60 -1.69 -13.76
N GLN A 38 5.78 -1.33 -15.02
CA GLN A 38 4.66 -1.06 -15.90
C GLN A 38 4.93 -1.69 -17.28
N SER A 39 3.87 -2.06 -17.98
CA SER A 39 3.94 -2.54 -19.36
C SER A 39 3.46 -1.43 -20.28
N PHE A 40 4.40 -0.74 -20.95
CA PHE A 40 4.08 0.29 -21.95
C PHE A 40 4.70 0.04 -23.32
N MET A 41 4.06 0.72 -24.28
CA MET A 41 4.46 0.93 -25.67
C MET A 41 5.08 2.33 -25.91
N GLY A 42 5.96 2.85 -25.03
CA GLY A 42 6.60 4.17 -25.26
C GLY A 42 7.29 4.80 -24.04
N SER A 43 7.92 5.97 -24.24
CA SER A 43 8.62 6.74 -23.19
C SER A 43 7.65 7.56 -22.33
N GLY A 44 7.44 7.11 -21.10
CA GLY A 44 6.70 7.86 -20.06
C GLY A 44 7.47 9.07 -19.53
N GLN A 45 6.87 9.78 -18.58
CA GLN A 45 7.46 10.90 -17.84
C GLN A 45 7.44 10.61 -16.33
N GLY A 46 8.42 11.14 -15.61
CA GLY A 46 8.70 10.70 -14.24
C GLY A 46 9.25 9.26 -14.20
N ASP A 47 9.18 8.62 -13.04
CA ASP A 47 9.66 7.26 -12.83
C ASP A 47 8.61 6.47 -12.05
N ILE A 48 8.30 5.26 -12.49
CA ILE A 48 7.33 4.38 -11.82
C ILE A 48 7.75 4.06 -10.38
N ASN A 49 9.05 4.04 -10.10
CA ASN A 49 9.57 3.83 -8.75
C ASN A 49 9.27 4.99 -7.79
N PHE A 50 8.94 6.18 -8.31
CA PHE A 50 8.49 7.29 -7.48
C PHE A 50 7.10 7.08 -6.92
N THR A 51 6.37 6.05 -7.38
CA THR A 51 5.01 5.77 -6.92
C THR A 51 4.93 4.85 -5.71
N THR A 52 6.06 4.35 -5.21
CA THR A 52 6.10 3.45 -4.04
C THR A 52 7.18 3.81 -3.04
N ASN A 53 7.96 4.86 -3.30
CA ASN A 53 9.10 5.25 -2.47
C ASN A 53 8.78 6.41 -1.51
N GLY A 54 7.53 6.88 -1.48
CA GLY A 54 7.04 7.95 -0.63
C GLY A 54 7.47 9.35 -1.06
N LYS A 55 8.11 9.52 -2.21
CA LYS A 55 8.57 10.82 -2.69
C LYS A 55 7.39 11.74 -2.95
N GLY A 56 7.37 12.91 -2.31
CA GLY A 56 6.26 13.84 -2.36
C GLY A 56 5.26 13.70 -1.21
N LEU A 57 5.34 12.65 -0.37
CA LEU A 57 4.56 12.60 0.86
C LEU A 57 4.99 13.71 1.84
N VAL A 58 4.00 14.46 2.32
CA VAL A 58 4.18 15.55 3.29
C VAL A 58 3.90 15.07 4.69
N GLY A 59 4.81 15.37 5.61
CA GLY A 59 4.74 15.00 7.02
C GLY A 59 6.13 14.79 7.59
N PRO A 60 6.27 14.60 8.91
CA PRO A 60 7.50 14.11 9.50
C PRO A 60 7.48 12.56 9.58
N PRO A 61 8.43 11.83 8.95
CA PRO A 61 9.44 12.30 8.00
C PRO A 61 8.87 12.48 6.58
N ALA A 62 9.36 13.53 5.89
CA ALA A 62 8.92 13.83 4.52
C ALA A 62 9.58 12.85 3.56
N ASN A 63 9.00 12.68 2.37
CA ASN A 63 9.55 11.81 1.32
C ASN A 63 9.81 10.37 1.82
N THR A 64 8.93 9.85 2.67
CA THR A 64 9.07 8.54 3.28
C THR A 64 7.77 7.77 3.12
N PRO A 65 7.81 6.48 2.72
CA PRO A 65 6.62 5.64 2.61
C PRO A 65 5.75 5.69 3.87
N SER A 66 4.45 5.98 3.69
CA SER A 66 3.47 6.07 4.76
C SER A 66 2.10 5.62 4.27
N LEU A 67 1.29 5.04 5.16
CA LEU A 67 -0.12 4.72 4.85
C LEU A 67 -1.05 5.92 5.03
N THR A 68 -0.56 7.01 5.61
CA THR A 68 -1.33 8.21 5.95
C THR A 68 -0.55 9.47 5.55
N GLY A 69 -1.22 10.61 5.68
CA GLY A 69 -0.65 11.90 5.30
C GLY A 69 -1.08 12.32 3.90
N ASN A 70 -0.71 13.54 3.55
CA ASN A 70 -0.99 14.08 2.23
C ASN A 70 0.22 13.90 1.34
N HIS A 71 0.01 14.02 0.04
CA HIS A 71 1.07 14.18 -0.94
C HIS A 71 1.12 15.64 -1.38
N SER A 72 2.30 16.15 -1.73
CA SER A 72 2.46 17.46 -2.34
C SER A 72 1.82 17.50 -3.73
N SER A 73 1.75 18.67 -4.34
CA SER A 73 1.28 18.79 -5.72
C SER A 73 2.07 17.88 -6.67
N THR A 74 1.41 17.40 -7.72
CA THR A 74 2.04 16.54 -8.72
C THR A 74 3.07 17.33 -9.52
N ILE A 75 4.30 16.82 -9.55
CA ILE A 75 5.42 17.35 -10.33
C ILE A 75 5.79 16.29 -11.36
N ILE A 76 5.62 16.64 -12.63
CA ILE A 76 6.12 15.89 -13.78
C ILE A 76 7.11 16.78 -14.51
N ASP A 77 8.40 16.52 -14.32
CA ASP A 77 9.49 17.25 -14.95
C ASP A 77 10.07 16.42 -16.11
N THR A 78 9.97 16.96 -17.32
CA THR A 78 10.39 16.30 -18.56
C THR A 78 11.86 16.47 -18.87
N LEU A 79 12.51 17.48 -18.28
CA LEU A 79 13.93 17.77 -18.51
C LEU A 79 14.80 17.10 -17.45
N THR A 80 14.29 17.07 -16.22
CA THR A 80 14.96 16.46 -15.07
C THR A 80 14.00 15.49 -14.38
N PRO A 81 13.82 14.26 -14.89
CA PRO A 81 12.89 13.29 -14.32
C PRO A 81 13.07 13.06 -12.82
N ALA A 82 14.32 13.18 -12.32
CA ALA A 82 14.65 13.11 -10.90
C ALA A 82 13.97 14.16 -10.02
N ASN A 83 13.39 15.23 -10.56
CA ASN A 83 12.59 16.21 -9.81
C ASN A 83 11.10 15.84 -9.73
N SER A 84 10.67 14.83 -10.49
CA SER A 84 9.28 14.35 -10.45
C SER A 84 8.99 13.61 -9.15
N ASN A 85 7.74 13.64 -8.69
CA ASN A 85 7.24 12.93 -7.51
C ASN A 85 6.06 12.00 -7.87
N ALA A 86 6.08 11.52 -9.10
CA ALA A 86 4.96 10.85 -9.72
C ALA A 86 5.44 10.13 -10.99
N TRP A 87 4.59 9.24 -11.50
CA TRP A 87 4.76 8.62 -12.81
C TRP A 87 3.59 8.95 -13.71
N ARG A 88 3.88 9.30 -14.96
CA ARG A 88 2.91 9.54 -16.02
C ARG A 88 3.28 8.75 -17.27
N SER A 89 2.29 8.19 -17.91
CA SER A 89 2.46 7.47 -19.17
C SER A 89 2.93 8.36 -20.33
N ALA A 90 3.33 7.70 -21.43
CA ALA A 90 3.46 8.34 -22.73
C ALA A 90 2.11 8.95 -23.18
N SER A 91 2.17 9.94 -24.08
CA SER A 91 0.99 10.54 -24.72
C SER A 91 0.24 9.57 -25.63
N GLY A 92 -1.05 9.83 -25.82
CA GLY A 92 -1.85 9.14 -26.82
C GLY A 92 -2.15 7.70 -26.44
N VAL A 93 -2.21 7.40 -25.13
CA VAL A 93 -2.82 6.14 -24.71
C VAL A 93 -4.27 6.16 -25.17
N SER A 94 -4.60 5.21 -26.03
CA SER A 94 -5.91 5.06 -26.63
C SER A 94 -6.49 3.70 -26.24
N GLY A 95 -7.81 3.63 -26.19
CA GLY A 95 -8.55 2.48 -25.68
C GLY A 95 -9.13 2.77 -24.29
N THR A 96 -10.44 2.56 -24.17
CA THR A 96 -11.15 2.70 -22.90
C THR A 96 -11.91 1.39 -22.68
N PRO A 97 -11.43 0.49 -21.80
CA PRO A 97 -10.26 0.62 -20.92
C PRO A 97 -8.90 0.44 -21.63
N LEU A 98 -7.84 0.93 -20.99
CA LEU A 98 -6.43 0.77 -21.38
C LEU A 98 -5.95 -0.67 -21.15
N SER A 99 -6.39 -1.59 -22.00
CA SER A 99 -6.19 -3.04 -21.85
C SER A 99 -4.74 -3.51 -22.01
N SER A 100 -3.92 -2.78 -22.77
CA SER A 100 -2.51 -3.10 -22.98
C SER A 100 -1.62 -2.66 -21.82
N LEU A 101 -2.09 -1.71 -21.00
CA LEU A 101 -1.34 -1.17 -19.87
C LEU A 101 -1.61 -1.97 -18.61
N ARG A 102 -0.54 -2.43 -17.98
CA ARG A 102 -0.58 -3.02 -16.64
C ARG A 102 0.52 -2.41 -15.78
N ILE A 103 0.21 -2.16 -14.52
CA ILE A 103 1.17 -1.74 -13.49
C ILE A 103 1.26 -2.86 -12.46
N ASN A 104 2.44 -3.42 -12.26
CA ASN A 104 2.67 -4.49 -11.30
C ASN A 104 3.48 -3.97 -10.13
N PHE A 105 3.09 -4.38 -8.94
CA PHE A 105 3.75 -4.11 -7.68
C PHE A 105 4.23 -5.44 -7.11
N ALA A 106 5.54 -5.59 -6.89
CA ALA A 106 6.15 -6.77 -6.32
C ALA A 106 6.60 -6.50 -4.89
N PHE A 107 6.26 -7.38 -3.96
CA PHE A 107 6.56 -7.21 -2.54
C PHE A 107 7.85 -7.92 -2.09
N GLY A 108 8.45 -8.74 -2.96
CA GLY A 108 9.66 -9.52 -2.67
C GLY A 108 9.46 -10.74 -1.75
N ARG A 109 8.30 -10.86 -1.10
CA ARG A 109 7.86 -12.02 -0.32
C ARG A 109 6.33 -12.05 -0.22
N VAL A 110 5.78 -13.11 0.36
CA VAL A 110 4.35 -13.22 0.64
C VAL A 110 3.98 -12.31 1.81
N TYR A 111 2.88 -11.57 1.67
CA TYR A 111 2.25 -10.78 2.73
C TYR A 111 0.76 -11.11 2.82
N ASN A 112 0.21 -10.98 4.03
CA ASN A 112 -1.24 -10.96 4.25
C ASN A 112 -1.80 -9.55 3.93
N LEU A 113 -1.95 -9.26 2.63
CA LEU A 113 -2.36 -7.97 2.09
C LEU A 113 -3.79 -7.65 2.50
N ALA A 114 -4.02 -6.50 3.14
CA ALA A 114 -5.29 -6.12 3.75
C ALA A 114 -5.77 -4.70 3.39
N GLY A 115 -5.12 -4.06 2.43
CA GLY A 115 -5.45 -2.70 2.02
C GLY A 115 -4.29 -1.98 1.35
N PHE A 116 -4.57 -0.76 0.93
CA PHE A 116 -3.56 0.18 0.45
C PHE A 116 -4.07 1.62 0.56
N SER A 117 -3.11 2.53 0.51
CA SER A 117 -3.31 3.97 0.45
C SER A 117 -2.89 4.46 -0.93
N PHE A 118 -3.68 5.33 -1.55
CA PHE A 118 -3.50 5.77 -2.92
C PHE A 118 -3.60 7.29 -3.02
N TRP A 119 -2.68 7.90 -3.77
CA TRP A 119 -2.68 9.31 -4.12
C TRP A 119 -2.69 9.46 -5.64
N ASN A 120 -3.81 9.99 -6.14
CA ASN A 120 -4.01 10.23 -7.56
C ASN A 120 -3.50 11.62 -7.96
N PHE A 121 -3.32 11.87 -9.26
CA PHE A 121 -2.89 13.17 -9.76
C PHE A 121 -3.75 14.34 -9.27
N GLY A 122 -3.07 15.39 -8.84
CA GLY A 122 -3.68 16.65 -8.40
C GLY A 122 -2.64 17.71 -8.06
N GLY A 123 -3.10 18.90 -7.73
CA GLY A 123 -2.23 20.02 -7.34
C GLY A 123 -1.49 20.67 -8.50
N SER A 124 -1.80 20.32 -9.76
CA SER A 124 -1.05 20.71 -10.94
C SER A 124 -1.98 20.95 -12.13
N THR A 125 -1.75 22.03 -12.86
CA THR A 125 -2.49 22.35 -14.10
C THR A 125 -2.12 21.39 -15.24
N THR A 126 -0.89 20.88 -15.25
CA THR A 126 -0.39 19.96 -16.29
C THR A 126 -1.03 18.58 -16.24
N THR A 127 -1.44 18.13 -15.06
CA THR A 127 -2.10 16.84 -14.83
C THR A 127 -3.56 17.01 -14.39
N ALA A 128 -4.12 18.21 -14.52
CA ALA A 128 -5.51 18.46 -14.19
C ALA A 128 -6.43 17.58 -15.04
N GLY A 129 -7.36 16.87 -14.40
CA GLY A 129 -8.25 15.95 -15.10
C GLY A 129 -7.61 14.64 -15.56
N GLN A 130 -6.32 14.42 -15.28
CA GLN A 130 -5.65 13.13 -15.46
C GLN A 130 -5.73 12.29 -14.17
N GLY A 131 -5.19 11.08 -14.24
CA GLY A 131 -5.18 10.14 -13.12
C GLY A 131 -5.92 8.84 -13.47
N ILE A 132 -5.76 7.83 -12.63
CA ILE A 132 -6.52 6.58 -12.78
C ILE A 132 -7.94 6.83 -12.27
N ASN A 133 -8.95 6.62 -13.11
CA ASN A 133 -10.36 6.68 -12.74
C ASN A 133 -10.86 5.28 -12.36
N ALA A 134 -11.18 4.43 -13.33
CA ALA A 134 -11.52 3.03 -13.07
C ALA A 134 -10.28 2.14 -13.14
N VAL A 135 -10.31 1.02 -12.40
CA VAL A 135 -9.22 0.04 -12.38
C VAL A 135 -9.75 -1.36 -12.09
N ARG A 136 -9.13 -2.37 -12.69
CA ARG A 136 -9.22 -3.76 -12.23
C ARG A 136 -7.97 -4.10 -11.42
N ILE A 137 -8.19 -4.58 -10.20
CA ILE A 137 -7.12 -4.96 -9.28
C ILE A 137 -7.04 -6.49 -9.23
N GLU A 138 -5.83 -7.01 -9.35
CA GLU A 138 -5.53 -8.44 -9.26
C GLU A 138 -4.38 -8.64 -8.29
N TYR A 139 -4.31 -9.82 -7.70
CA TYR A 139 -3.17 -10.23 -6.89
C TYR A 139 -2.65 -11.59 -7.34
N SER A 140 -1.41 -11.88 -6.98
CA SER A 140 -0.77 -13.16 -7.19
C SER A 140 -0.09 -13.58 -5.89
N SER A 141 -0.14 -14.88 -5.58
CA SER A 141 0.57 -15.50 -4.46
C SER A 141 1.79 -16.32 -4.89
N ASP A 142 2.10 -16.33 -6.20
CA ASP A 142 3.08 -17.22 -6.83
C ASP A 142 4.10 -16.44 -7.70
N GLY A 143 4.48 -15.26 -7.24
CA GLY A 143 5.52 -14.44 -7.88
C GLY A 143 5.07 -13.75 -9.17
N GLY A 144 3.75 -13.62 -9.40
CA GLY A 144 3.19 -12.98 -10.59
C GLY A 144 2.89 -13.93 -11.74
N THR A 145 2.87 -15.24 -11.50
CA THR A 145 2.60 -16.26 -12.53
C THR A 145 1.10 -16.38 -12.80
N ASN A 146 0.31 -16.59 -11.75
CA ASN A 146 -1.15 -16.65 -11.81
C ASN A 146 -1.77 -15.43 -11.12
N TRP A 147 -2.84 -14.90 -11.73
CA TRP A 147 -3.50 -13.67 -11.27
C TRP A 147 -4.95 -13.94 -10.90
N THR A 148 -5.30 -13.61 -9.66
CA THR A 148 -6.66 -13.71 -9.14
C THR A 148 -7.24 -12.30 -9.05
N PRO A 149 -8.46 -12.06 -9.58
CA PRO A 149 -9.15 -10.79 -9.37
C PRO A 149 -9.30 -10.52 -7.86
N LEU A 150 -8.90 -9.34 -7.41
CA LEU A 150 -9.19 -8.90 -6.05
C LEU A 150 -10.63 -8.36 -6.05
N THR A 151 -11.49 -9.00 -5.27
CA THR A 151 -12.93 -8.67 -5.21
C THR A 151 -13.42 -8.69 -3.76
N GLY A 152 -14.55 -8.03 -3.50
CA GLY A 152 -15.18 -8.03 -2.18
C GLY A 152 -15.37 -6.61 -1.64
N LEU A 153 -15.91 -6.53 -0.43
CA LEU A 153 -16.19 -5.26 0.22
C LEU A 153 -14.88 -4.48 0.49
N GLY A 154 -14.89 -3.21 0.13
CA GLY A 154 -13.76 -2.30 0.36
C GLY A 154 -12.62 -2.38 -0.65
N VAL A 155 -12.73 -3.27 -1.66
CA VAL A 155 -11.85 -3.24 -2.84
C VAL A 155 -12.38 -2.18 -3.80
N PRO A 156 -11.59 -1.14 -4.14
CA PRO A 156 -12.06 -0.09 -5.06
C PRO A 156 -12.08 -0.58 -6.50
N THR A 157 -13.12 -0.17 -7.23
CA THR A 157 -13.19 -0.26 -8.70
C THR A 157 -12.85 1.06 -9.39
N SER A 158 -12.74 2.15 -8.60
CA SER A 158 -12.32 3.45 -9.06
C SER A 158 -11.64 4.26 -7.97
N PHE A 159 -10.88 5.28 -8.37
CA PHE A 159 -10.27 6.26 -7.48
C PHE A 159 -10.88 7.64 -7.69
N ALA A 160 -10.90 8.45 -6.64
CA ALA A 160 -11.25 9.86 -6.76
C ALA A 160 -10.14 10.62 -7.52
N GLN A 161 -10.56 11.63 -8.26
CA GLN A 161 -9.65 12.58 -8.89
C GLN A 161 -8.99 13.45 -7.80
N GLY A 162 -7.71 13.78 -7.97
CA GLY A 162 -7.07 14.76 -7.10
C GLY A 162 -7.50 16.20 -7.40
N PRO A 163 -7.12 17.16 -6.55
CA PRO A 163 -7.53 18.56 -6.69
C PRO A 163 -6.96 19.20 -7.96
N SER A 164 -7.73 20.09 -8.60
CA SER A 164 -7.35 20.79 -9.83
C SER A 164 -6.53 22.07 -9.62
N GLY A 165 -6.53 22.63 -8.40
CA GLY A 165 -5.81 23.86 -8.07
C GLY A 165 -4.29 23.67 -8.03
N ALA A 166 -3.54 24.56 -8.68
CA ALA A 166 -2.08 24.53 -8.63
C ALA A 166 -1.57 24.69 -7.18
N GLY A 167 -0.60 23.86 -6.78
CA GLY A 167 -0.01 23.89 -5.44
C GLY A 167 -0.86 23.24 -4.34
N SER A 168 -2.07 22.73 -4.66
CA SER A 168 -2.87 22.00 -3.68
C SER A 168 -2.23 20.67 -3.31
N THR A 169 -2.31 20.33 -2.02
CA THR A 169 -1.93 18.99 -1.54
C THR A 169 -2.99 17.97 -1.92
N ILE A 170 -2.57 16.74 -2.10
CA ILE A 170 -3.41 15.62 -2.52
C ILE A 170 -3.69 14.77 -1.28
N ALA A 171 -4.97 14.61 -0.95
CA ALA A 171 -5.39 13.77 0.17
C ALA A 171 -5.24 12.27 -0.17
N VAL A 172 -4.93 11.48 0.85
CA VAL A 172 -4.87 10.02 0.73
C VAL A 172 -6.27 9.42 0.54
N GLN A 173 -6.37 8.42 -0.33
CA GLN A 173 -7.51 7.51 -0.39
C GLN A 173 -7.12 6.17 0.23
N GLN A 174 -7.75 5.79 1.32
CA GLN A 174 -7.42 4.56 2.04
C GLN A 174 -8.47 3.48 1.79
N PHE A 175 -8.00 2.31 1.38
CA PHE A 175 -8.84 1.15 1.10
C PHE A 175 -8.47 0.00 2.02
N SER A 176 -9.50 -0.66 2.53
CA SER A 176 -9.38 -1.80 3.45
C SER A 176 -10.28 -2.91 2.94
N PHE A 177 -9.75 -4.13 2.84
CA PHE A 177 -10.49 -5.28 2.34
C PHE A 177 -10.10 -6.54 3.12
N SER A 178 -10.86 -7.62 2.93
CA SER A 178 -10.57 -8.93 3.52
C SER A 178 -9.16 -9.39 3.13
N PRO A 179 -8.31 -9.78 4.10
CA PRO A 179 -6.91 -10.08 3.80
C PRO A 179 -6.71 -11.24 2.82
N VAL A 180 -5.74 -11.11 1.92
CA VAL A 180 -5.32 -12.15 0.97
C VAL A 180 -3.82 -12.35 1.02
N LEU A 181 -3.36 -13.58 0.80
CA LEU A 181 -1.94 -13.85 0.64
C LEU A 181 -1.49 -13.40 -0.75
N ALA A 182 -0.54 -12.46 -0.80
CA ALA A 182 -0.05 -11.89 -2.05
C ALA A 182 1.46 -11.67 -2.02
N THR A 183 2.12 -11.97 -3.13
CA THR A 183 3.49 -11.53 -3.47
C THR A 183 3.48 -10.35 -4.42
N ASN A 184 2.39 -10.20 -5.19
CA ASN A 184 2.25 -9.14 -6.18
C ASN A 184 0.82 -8.61 -6.24
N VAL A 185 0.69 -7.35 -6.65
CA VAL A 185 -0.57 -6.72 -7.06
C VAL A 185 -0.42 -6.18 -8.47
N ARG A 186 -1.49 -6.21 -9.25
CA ARG A 186 -1.56 -5.65 -10.60
C ARG A 186 -2.77 -4.75 -10.75
N PHE A 187 -2.54 -3.59 -11.34
CA PHE A 187 -3.59 -2.75 -11.89
C PHE A 187 -3.67 -2.99 -13.40
N SER A 188 -4.86 -3.26 -13.90
CA SER A 188 -5.16 -3.51 -15.31
C SER A 188 -6.51 -2.89 -15.70
N ASN A 189 -6.81 -2.86 -17.00
CA ASN A 189 -8.07 -2.32 -17.53
C ASN A 189 -8.43 -0.94 -16.96
N MET A 190 -7.43 -0.05 -16.88
CA MET A 190 -7.62 1.27 -16.29
C MET A 190 -8.35 2.22 -17.24
N THR A 191 -9.09 3.17 -16.69
CA THR A 191 -9.57 4.34 -17.44
C THR A 191 -8.97 5.61 -16.85
N ILE A 192 -9.03 6.71 -17.59
CA ILE A 192 -8.54 8.02 -17.16
C ILE A 192 -9.74 8.87 -16.73
N HIS A 193 -9.54 9.88 -15.88
CA HIS A 193 -10.57 10.88 -15.63
C HIS A 193 -10.86 11.70 -16.90
N SER A 194 -12.13 12.06 -17.09
CA SER A 194 -12.66 12.62 -18.34
C SER A 194 -12.13 14.00 -18.73
N GLY A 195 -11.28 14.62 -17.91
CA GLY A 195 -10.59 15.87 -18.26
C GLY A 195 -9.37 15.67 -19.16
N ALA A 196 -8.91 14.44 -19.35
CA ALA A 196 -7.72 14.10 -20.14
C ALA A 196 -8.02 13.35 -21.44
N ASP A 197 -9.28 13.00 -21.71
CA ASP A 197 -9.66 11.99 -22.72
C ASP A 197 -9.67 12.48 -24.19
N THR A 198 -9.06 13.63 -24.51
CA THR A 198 -8.99 14.10 -25.90
C THR A 198 -7.56 14.40 -26.37
N GLY A 199 -7.15 13.71 -27.43
CA GLY A 199 -5.93 14.00 -28.20
C GLY A 199 -4.61 13.59 -27.52
N SER A 200 -3.57 14.38 -27.76
CA SER A 200 -2.18 14.09 -27.37
C SER A 200 -1.92 14.12 -25.85
N ASN A 201 -2.90 14.56 -25.05
CA ASN A 201 -2.78 14.61 -23.59
C ASN A 201 -3.57 13.51 -22.86
N ALA A 202 -4.14 12.56 -23.59
CA ALA A 202 -4.64 11.30 -23.02
C ALA A 202 -3.46 10.53 -22.42
N ARG A 203 -3.35 10.60 -21.10
CA ARG A 203 -2.27 10.03 -20.29
C ARG A 203 -2.81 9.54 -18.95
N VAL A 204 -2.26 8.43 -18.50
CA VAL A 204 -2.58 7.83 -17.20
C VAL A 204 -1.36 7.91 -16.30
N GLY A 205 -1.59 7.99 -15.00
CA GLY A 205 -0.54 8.07 -14.02
C GLY A 205 -1.13 8.32 -12.65
N PHE A 206 -0.26 8.37 -11.65
CA PHE A 206 -0.63 8.65 -10.27
C PHE A 206 0.63 9.06 -9.50
N ASN A 207 0.43 9.58 -8.29
CA ASN A 207 1.53 10.04 -7.45
C ASN A 207 2.14 8.86 -6.71
N GLU A 208 1.33 8.16 -5.92
CA GLU A 208 1.84 7.23 -4.92
C GLU A 208 0.82 6.13 -4.59
N ILE A 209 1.31 4.94 -4.24
CA ILE A 209 0.57 3.87 -3.61
C ILE A 209 1.41 3.21 -2.52
N GLN A 210 0.77 2.94 -1.37
CA GLN A 210 1.42 2.28 -0.23
C GLN A 210 0.56 1.13 0.28
N PHE A 211 1.12 -0.07 0.35
CA PHE A 211 0.37 -1.28 0.67
C PHE A 211 0.40 -1.57 2.17
N ARG A 212 -0.73 -2.09 2.68
CA ARG A 212 -0.89 -2.48 4.07
C ARG A 212 -1.10 -3.98 4.18
N SER A 213 -0.37 -4.60 5.07
CA SER A 213 -0.54 -5.97 5.53
C SER A 213 -1.04 -6.01 6.97
N ILE A 214 -1.65 -7.12 7.34
CA ILE A 214 -1.84 -7.48 8.76
C ILE A 214 -0.65 -8.35 9.16
N PRO A 215 0.12 -7.96 10.19
CA PRO A 215 1.18 -8.81 10.72
C PRO A 215 0.63 -10.19 11.09
N GLU A 216 1.33 -11.25 10.71
CA GLU A 216 0.95 -12.57 11.19
C GLU A 216 1.05 -12.61 12.72
N PRO A 217 0.09 -13.25 13.42
CA PRO A 217 0.21 -13.44 14.86
C PRO A 217 1.54 -14.14 15.15
N SER A 218 2.38 -13.55 15.99
CA SER A 218 3.69 -14.09 16.35
C SER A 218 3.55 -15.33 17.23
N THR A 219 3.18 -16.45 16.61
CA THR A 219 3.03 -17.77 17.25
C THR A 219 4.33 -18.23 17.91
N THR A 220 5.49 -17.75 17.45
CA THR A 220 6.82 -18.02 18.05
C THR A 220 7.00 -17.39 19.43
N LEU A 221 6.46 -16.20 19.69
CA LEU A 221 6.51 -15.59 21.03
C LEU A 221 5.52 -16.28 21.98
N ALA A 222 4.34 -16.65 21.48
CA ALA A 222 3.39 -17.46 22.23
C ALA A 222 4.02 -18.81 22.61
N LEU A 223 4.69 -19.48 21.67
CA LEU A 223 5.37 -20.76 21.93
C LEU A 223 6.54 -20.61 22.90
N LEU A 224 7.31 -19.53 22.85
CA LEU A 224 8.37 -19.24 23.81
C LEU A 224 7.81 -18.98 25.21
N ALA A 225 6.72 -18.21 25.31
CA ALA A 225 6.02 -17.97 26.58
C ALA A 225 5.45 -19.27 27.17
N PHE A 226 4.88 -20.15 26.34
CA PHE A 226 4.44 -21.48 26.74
C PHE A 226 5.62 -22.40 27.12
N GLY A 227 6.72 -22.36 26.37
CA GLY A 227 7.93 -23.12 26.67
C GLY A 227 8.57 -22.73 28.00
N LEU A 228 8.66 -21.42 28.29
CA LEU A 228 9.18 -20.92 29.57
C LEU A 228 8.22 -21.22 30.75
N ALA A 229 6.91 -21.17 30.53
CA ALA A 229 5.92 -21.58 31.53
C ALA A 229 6.01 -23.09 31.84
N ALA A 230 6.23 -23.92 30.82
CA ALA A 230 6.43 -25.37 30.98
C ALA A 230 7.75 -25.72 31.70
N VAL A 231 8.84 -24.98 31.45
CA VAL A 231 10.11 -25.17 32.16
C VAL A 231 10.02 -24.69 33.61
N GLY A 232 9.28 -23.62 33.88
CA GLY A 232 9.05 -23.11 35.24
C GLY A 232 8.26 -24.06 36.14
N LEU A 233 7.34 -24.86 35.56
CA LEU A 233 6.54 -25.83 36.30
C LEU A 233 7.34 -27.07 36.74
N ARG A 234 8.44 -27.40 36.04
CA ARG A 234 9.27 -28.58 36.32
C ARG A 234 10.19 -28.43 37.54
N LYS A 235 10.23 -27.26 38.18
CA LYS A 235 11.08 -26.98 39.34
C LYS A 235 10.35 -27.04 40.69
N ARG A 236 9.08 -27.47 40.71
CA ARG A 236 8.22 -27.54 41.92
C ARG A 236 7.52 -28.89 42.14
N ILE A 237 7.94 -29.94 41.44
CA ILE A 237 7.61 -31.34 41.78
C ILE A 237 8.91 -31.99 42.23
#